data_AF-A0A6G2PZ88-F1
#
_entry.id   AF-A0A6G2PZ88-F1
#
_cell.length_a   1.000
_cell.length_b   1.000
_cell.length_c   1.000
_cell.angle_alpha   90.00
_cell.angle_beta   90.00
_cell.angle_gamma   90.00
#
_symmetry.space_group_name_H-M   'P 1'
#
loop_
_entity.id
_entity.type
_entity.pdbx_description
1 polymer ?
#
loop_
_entity_poly.entity_id
_entity_poly.type
_entity_poly.pdbx_seq_one_letter_code
_entity_poly.pdbx_strand_id
1 'polypeptide(L)'
;GGTGAAKFDLSFNLAESFTGAGEPAGISGGIEFATDVFDRSTIERMAGWLTRLLEQVLADPQRPVSRARILEDIELDQVLKGWNDTHRATPGAVLPVLFEEQVARTP
;
A
#
# COMPACT_ATOMS: atom_id res chain seq x y z
N GLY A 1 -4.47 29.54 -12.88
CA GLY A 1 -5.81 29.07 -13.25
C GLY A 1 -5.67 27.96 -14.25
N GLY A 2 -6.08 26.75 -13.89
CA GLY A 2 -5.96 25.57 -14.74
C GLY A 2 -6.79 24.45 -14.12
N THR A 3 -8.10 24.54 -14.23
CA THR A 3 -9.00 23.42 -13.94
C THR A 3 -9.05 22.55 -15.20
N GLY A 4 -7.94 21.88 -15.51
CA GLY A 4 -7.85 20.92 -16.61
C GLY A 4 -8.05 19.52 -16.04
N ALA A 5 -8.84 18.68 -16.71
CA ALA A 5 -8.88 17.25 -16.39
C ALA A 5 -7.46 16.68 -16.34
N ALA A 6 -7.20 15.76 -15.41
CA ALA A 6 -5.90 15.13 -15.26
C ALA A 6 -5.48 14.53 -16.62
N LYS A 7 -4.29 14.92 -17.10
CA LYS A 7 -3.80 14.47 -18.41
C LYS A 7 -3.36 13.00 -18.40
N PHE A 8 -2.99 12.51 -17.22
CA PHE A 8 -2.64 11.13 -16.91
C PHE A 8 -3.38 10.73 -15.63
N ASP A 9 -3.57 9.43 -15.43
CA ASP A 9 -4.27 8.92 -14.24
C ASP A 9 -3.53 9.29 -12.94
N LEU A 10 -2.20 9.37 -12.97
CA LEU A 10 -1.34 9.79 -11.88
C LEU A 10 -0.08 10.49 -12.41
N SER A 11 0.29 11.62 -11.82
CA SER A 11 1.49 12.39 -12.17
C SER A 11 2.18 12.94 -10.94
N PHE A 12 3.49 12.71 -10.84
CA PHE A 12 4.36 13.30 -9.82
C PHE A 12 5.16 14.43 -10.44
N ASN A 13 5.02 15.64 -9.91
CA ASN A 13 5.76 16.82 -10.35
C ASN A 13 6.71 17.22 -9.22
N LEU A 14 8.00 17.08 -9.44
CA LEU A 14 9.04 17.41 -8.46
C LEU A 14 9.98 18.48 -9.02
N ALA A 15 10.40 19.39 -8.16
CA ALA A 15 11.34 20.46 -8.47
C ALA A 15 12.36 20.58 -7.35
N GLU A 16 13.63 20.61 -7.74
CA GLU A 16 14.73 20.93 -6.85
C GLU A 16 14.75 22.43 -6.56
N SER A 17 15.04 22.77 -5.32
CA SER A 17 15.25 24.14 -4.88
C SER A 17 16.70 24.33 -4.52
N PHE A 18 17.21 25.53 -4.79
CA PHE A 18 18.58 25.93 -4.48
C PHE A 18 18.57 27.26 -3.74
N THR A 19 19.53 27.45 -2.85
CA THR A 19 19.74 28.74 -2.17
C THR A 19 20.28 29.79 -3.15
N GLY A 20 20.29 31.06 -2.77
CA GLY A 20 20.90 32.13 -3.57
C GLY A 20 22.41 31.95 -3.84
N ALA A 21 23.08 31.07 -3.08
CA ALA A 21 24.48 30.70 -3.29
C ALA A 21 24.66 29.47 -4.21
N GLY A 22 23.57 28.85 -4.68
CA GLY A 22 23.60 27.65 -5.53
C GLY A 22 23.63 26.32 -4.78
N GLU A 23 23.54 26.33 -3.45
CA GLU A 23 23.51 25.09 -2.65
C GLU A 23 22.12 24.41 -2.70
N PRO A 24 22.04 23.07 -2.71
CA PRO A 24 20.77 22.35 -2.65
C PRO A 24 19.95 22.73 -1.41
N ALA A 25 18.70 23.13 -1.61
CA ALA A 25 17.75 23.51 -0.56
C ALA A 25 16.58 22.51 -0.40
N GLY A 26 16.67 21.36 -1.07
CA GLY A 26 15.69 20.27 -1.00
C GLY A 26 14.82 20.18 -2.25
N ILE A 27 13.86 19.26 -2.21
CA ILE A 27 12.94 18.96 -3.31
C ILE A 27 11.52 19.27 -2.85
N SER A 28 10.74 19.93 -3.69
CA SER A 28 9.32 20.21 -3.48
C SER A 28 8.51 19.74 -4.67
N GLY A 29 7.21 19.56 -4.49
CA GLY A 29 6.39 19.05 -5.58
C GLY A 29 4.93 18.81 -5.21
N GLY A 30 4.22 18.20 -6.15
CA GLY A 30 2.81 17.84 -5.99
C GLY A 30 2.44 16.62 -6.82
N ILE A 31 1.34 15.98 -6.40
CA ILE A 31 0.76 14.84 -7.08
C ILE A 31 -0.57 15.28 -7.69
N GLU A 32 -0.74 15.04 -8.98
CA GLU A 32 -2.00 15.22 -9.70
C GLU A 32 -2.55 13.84 -10.07
N PHE A 33 -3.84 13.62 -9.90
CA PHE A 33 -4.47 12.33 -10.13
C PHE A 33 -5.90 12.45 -10.63
N ALA A 34 -6.33 11.46 -11.39
CA ALA A 34 -7.69 11.34 -11.88
C ALA A 34 -8.61 10.78 -10.78
N THR A 35 -9.61 11.56 -10.36
CA THR A 35 -10.48 11.24 -9.21
C THR A 35 -11.52 10.17 -9.50
N ASP A 36 -11.73 9.82 -10.76
CA ASP A 36 -12.52 8.67 -11.22
C ASP A 36 -11.74 7.34 -11.09
N VAL A 37 -10.41 7.39 -10.94
CA VAL A 37 -9.55 6.21 -10.72
C VAL A 37 -9.08 6.13 -9.27
N PHE A 38 -8.69 7.25 -8.66
CA PHE A 38 -8.08 7.29 -7.34
C PHE A 38 -8.82 8.22 -6.37
N ASP A 39 -8.97 7.75 -5.13
CA ASP A 39 -9.30 8.64 -4.02
C ASP A 39 -8.04 9.27 -3.41
N ARG A 40 -8.25 10.37 -2.68
CA ARG A 40 -7.17 11.11 -2.00
C ARG A 40 -6.38 10.22 -1.04
N SER A 41 -7.05 9.38 -0.26
CA SER A 41 -6.40 8.51 0.73
C SER A 41 -5.43 7.50 0.08
N THR A 42 -5.77 7.02 -1.12
CA THR A 42 -4.91 6.11 -1.89
C THR A 42 -3.64 6.82 -2.33
N ILE A 43 -3.76 8.06 -2.79
CA ILE A 43 -2.61 8.87 -3.20
C ILE A 43 -1.74 9.26 -1.99
N GLU A 44 -2.34 9.58 -0.85
CA GLU A 44 -1.61 9.84 0.39
C GLU A 44 -0.81 8.62 0.84
N ARG A 45 -1.39 7.41 0.76
CA ARG A 45 -0.68 6.15 1.02
C ARG A 45 0.46 5.90 0.03
N MET A 46 0.21 6.09 -1.26
CA MET A 46 1.26 5.95 -2.29
C MET A 46 2.41 6.94 -2.10
N ALA A 47 2.12 8.18 -1.68
CA ALA A 47 3.14 9.16 -1.34
C ALA A 47 3.97 8.70 -0.13
N GLY A 48 3.33 8.14 0.90
CA GLY A 48 4.00 7.50 2.05
C GLY A 48 4.93 6.37 1.62
N TRP A 49 4.47 5.48 0.73
CA TRP A 49 5.29 4.39 0.18
C TRP A 49 6.52 4.89 -0.57
N LEU A 50 6.36 5.93 -1.40
CA LEU A 50 7.47 6.53 -2.14
C LEU A 50 8.51 7.13 -1.17
N THR A 51 8.08 7.90 -0.17
CA THR A 51 8.97 8.45 0.85
C THR A 51 9.74 7.34 1.57
N ARG A 52 9.05 6.29 2.02
CA ARG A 52 9.67 5.16 2.73
C ARG A 52 10.66 4.38 1.87
N LEU A 53 10.39 4.28 0.56
CA LEU A 53 11.32 3.69 -0.40
C LEU A 53 12.58 4.55 -0.53
N LEU A 54 12.42 5.87 -0.71
CA LEU A 54 13.54 6.81 -0.84
C LEU A 54 14.41 6.80 0.42
N GLU A 55 13.82 6.81 1.61
CA GLU A 55 14.53 6.69 2.89
C GLU A 55 15.39 5.42 2.95
N GLN A 56 14.84 4.28 2.51
CA GLN A 56 15.57 3.01 2.49
C GLN A 56 16.72 2.99 1.48
N VAL A 57 16.49 3.54 0.28
CA VAL A 57 17.53 3.65 -0.76
C VAL A 57 18.66 4.57 -0.32
N LEU A 58 18.33 5.67 0.38
CA LEU A 58 19.34 6.57 0.94
C LEU A 58 20.13 5.94 2.09
N ALA A 59 19.47 5.13 2.92
CA ALA A 59 20.12 4.44 4.05
C ALA A 59 21.04 3.29 3.60
N ASP A 60 20.68 2.56 2.54
CA ASP A 60 21.49 1.48 1.96
C ASP A 60 21.35 1.43 0.43
N PRO A 61 22.17 2.20 -0.31
CA PRO A 61 22.08 2.28 -1.76
C PRO A 61 22.42 0.99 -2.51
N GLN A 62 23.05 0.02 -1.84
CA GLN A 62 23.41 -1.27 -2.45
C GLN A 62 22.31 -2.33 -2.28
N ARG A 63 21.30 -2.06 -1.45
CA ARG A 63 20.18 -2.97 -1.24
C ARG A 63 19.35 -3.10 -2.53
N PRO A 64 19.04 -4.32 -2.97
CA PRO A 64 18.11 -4.52 -4.08
C PRO A 64 16.74 -3.94 -3.76
N VAL A 65 16.15 -3.21 -4.70
CA VAL A 65 14.79 -2.63 -4.58
C VAL A 65 13.74 -3.69 -4.27
N SER A 66 13.91 -4.92 -4.77
CA SER A 66 13.01 -6.06 -4.48
C SER A 66 12.93 -6.42 -2.99
N ARG A 67 13.89 -5.97 -2.17
CA ARG A 67 13.88 -6.16 -0.72
C ARG A 67 13.34 -4.95 0.03
N ALA A 68 13.02 -3.84 -0.62
CA ALA A 68 12.50 -2.65 0.05
C ALA A 68 11.12 -2.95 0.65
N ARG A 69 10.92 -2.52 1.90
CA ARG A 69 9.64 -2.65 2.59
C ARG A 69 8.87 -1.35 2.48
N ILE A 70 7.97 -1.26 1.50
CA ILE A 70 7.25 -0.02 1.19
C ILE A 70 6.00 0.20 2.06
N LEU A 71 5.36 -0.88 2.50
CA LEU A 71 4.17 -0.80 3.36
C LEU A 71 4.53 -0.25 4.74
N GLU A 72 3.69 0.66 5.22
CA GLU A 72 3.69 1.10 6.62
C GLU A 72 3.30 -0.06 7.55
N ASP A 73 3.62 0.07 8.83
CA ASP A 73 3.36 -1.00 9.80
C ASP A 73 1.86 -1.29 9.94
N ILE A 74 1.01 -0.25 9.88
CA ILE A 74 -0.45 -0.42 9.92
C ILE A 74 -0.99 -1.15 8.68
N GLU A 75 -0.42 -0.86 7.51
CA GLU A 75 -0.83 -1.52 6.26
C GLU A 75 -0.35 -2.95 6.20
N LEU A 76 0.88 -3.21 6.69
CA LEU A 76 1.37 -4.58 6.80
C LEU A 76 0.51 -5.38 7.78
N ASP A 77 0.11 -4.80 8.91
CA ASP A 77 -0.77 -5.47 9.86
C ASP A 77 -2.13 -5.82 9.23
N GLN A 78 -2.71 -4.90 8.45
CA GLN A 78 -3.92 -5.16 7.69
C GLN A 78 -3.76 -6.32 6.70
N VAL A 79 -2.64 -6.37 5.97
CA VAL A 79 -2.35 -7.44 5.00
C VAL A 79 -2.12 -8.79 5.69
N LEU A 80 -1.35 -8.79 6.78
CA LEU A 80 -0.94 -10.03 7.45
C LEU A 80 -2.05 -10.59 8.35
N LYS A 81 -2.83 -9.72 9.00
CA LYS A 81 -3.82 -10.12 10.01
C LYS A 81 -5.22 -9.74 9.58
N GLY A 82 -5.47 -8.46 9.31
CA GLY A 82 -6.83 -7.95 9.10
C GLY A 82 -7.59 -8.68 7.98
N TRP A 83 -6.95 -8.90 6.82
CA TRP A 83 -7.57 -9.67 5.73
C TRP A 83 -7.55 -11.18 5.94
N ASN A 84 -6.63 -11.69 6.75
CA ASN A 84 -6.47 -13.12 7.03
C ASN A 84 -7.21 -13.57 8.30
N ASP A 85 -8.02 -12.71 8.90
CA ASP A 85 -8.85 -13.05 10.07
C ASP A 85 -10.07 -13.90 9.67
N THR A 86 -9.78 -15.05 9.06
CA THR A 86 -10.76 -16.03 8.59
C THR A 86 -10.81 -17.26 9.50
N HIS A 87 -10.07 -17.24 10.61
CA HIS A 87 -9.99 -18.38 11.51
C HIS A 87 -11.37 -18.65 12.12
N ARG A 88 -11.90 -19.84 11.86
CA ARG A 88 -13.13 -20.34 12.47
C ARG A 88 -12.86 -21.74 12.99
N ALA A 89 -13.34 -22.02 14.21
CA ALA A 89 -13.29 -23.36 14.74
C ALA A 89 -14.08 -24.30 13.82
N THR A 90 -13.39 -25.28 13.23
CA THR A 90 -14.01 -26.34 12.45
C THR A 90 -14.06 -27.63 13.29
N PRO A 91 -15.08 -28.48 13.09
CA PRO A 91 -15.08 -29.80 13.71
C PRO A 91 -13.81 -30.56 13.31
N GLY A 92 -13.14 -31.20 14.28
CA GLY A 92 -11.96 -32.04 14.03
C GLY A 92 -12.28 -33.39 13.37
N ALA A 93 -13.54 -33.63 13.02
CA ALA A 93 -13.98 -34.86 12.36
C ALA A 93 -13.83 -34.75 10.84
N VAL A 94 -13.58 -35.90 10.21
CA VAL A 94 -13.54 -36.00 8.75
C VAL A 94 -14.95 -35.89 8.16
N LEU A 95 -15.05 -35.40 6.92
CA LEU A 95 -16.34 -35.19 6.23
C LEU A 95 -17.28 -36.42 6.26
N PRO A 96 -16.81 -37.67 6.06
CA PRO A 96 -17.69 -38.85 6.16
C PRO A 96 -18.34 -39.01 7.54
N VAL A 97 -17.60 -38.77 8.62
CA VAL A 97 -18.12 -38.85 9.99
C VAL A 97 -19.17 -37.77 10.23
N LEU A 98 -18.91 -36.54 9.78
CA LEU A 98 -19.88 -35.44 9.88
C LEU A 98 -21.18 -35.73 9.09
N PHE A 99 -21.06 -36.42 7.96
CA PHE A 99 -22.20 -36.84 7.15
C PHE A 99 -23.02 -37.94 7.84
N GLU A 100 -22.37 -38.98 8.37
CA GLU A 100 -23.01 -40.04 9.14
C GLU A 100 -23.74 -39.49 10.37
N GLU A 101 -23.10 -38.58 11.12
CA GLU A 101 -23.72 -37.87 12.25
C GLU A 101 -24.94 -37.03 11.83
N GLN A 102 -24.94 -36.48 10.62
CA GLN A 102 -26.09 -35.72 10.11
C GLN A 102 -27.25 -36.65 9.74
N VAL A 103 -26.98 -37.77 9.05
CA VAL A 103 -27.98 -38.80 8.71
C VAL A 103 -28.63 -39.37 9.98
N ALA A 104 -27.84 -39.62 11.02
CA ALA A 104 -28.37 -40.13 12.29
C ALA A 104 -29.28 -39.12 13.02
N ARG A 105 -29.03 -37.81 12.88
CA ARG A 105 -29.83 -36.73 13.52
C ARG A 105 -31.13 -36.42 12.77
N THR A 106 -31.11 -36.52 11.44
CA THR A 106 -32.25 -36.27 10.56
C THR A 106 -32.31 -37.36 9.49
N PRO A 107 -32.91 -38.53 9.81
CA PRO A 107 -32.96 -39.67 8.91
C PRO A 107 -33.85 -39.45 7.68
#